data_AF-A0A8T4T4D7-F1
#
_entry.id   AF-A0A8T4T4D7-F1
#
_cell.length_a   1.000
_cell.length_b   1.000
_cell.length_c   1.000
_cell.angle_alpha   90.00
_cell.angle_beta   90.00
_cell.angle_gamma   90.00
#
_symmetry.space_group_name_H-M   'P 1'
#
loop_
_entity.id
_entity.type
_entity.pdbx_description
1 polymer ?
#
loop_
_entity_poly.entity_id
_entity_poly.type
_entity_poly.pdbx_seq_one_letter_code
_entity_poly.pdbx_strand_id
1 'polypeptide(L)'
;MKLSKGISKRCAMLSPYDWVYGIAILTAVMLSFIAGLLALSLFHKSTQRRHLSAWRPLIFALVLFTAEEVFGALKVFGVWSTPWLTHVIPSFILIFLIAALVRQIDATRGCAE
;
A
#
# COMPACT_ATOMS: atom_id res chain seq x y z
N MET A 1 5.15 43.98 38.45
CA MET A 1 4.78 44.11 37.03
C MET A 1 4.69 42.70 36.44
N LYS A 2 3.48 42.12 36.36
CA LYS A 2 3.22 40.71 35.99
C LYS A 2 3.19 40.55 34.46
N LEU A 3 4.19 39.88 33.89
CA LEU A 3 4.17 39.39 32.51
C LEU A 3 3.37 38.08 32.44
N SER A 4 2.04 38.18 32.36
CA SER A 4 1.19 37.06 31.97
C SER A 4 1.14 37.02 30.45
N LYS A 5 2.06 36.28 29.82
CA LYS A 5 1.93 35.87 28.42
C LYS A 5 0.76 34.88 28.37
N GLY A 6 -0.42 35.40 28.07
CA GLY A 6 -1.61 34.62 27.80
C GLY A 6 -1.31 33.61 26.71
N ILE A 7 -1.36 32.33 27.07
CA ILE A 7 -1.28 31.19 26.17
C ILE A 7 -2.46 31.32 25.20
N SER A 8 -2.21 31.89 24.03
CA SER A 8 -3.14 31.87 22.91
C SER A 8 -3.27 30.42 22.45
N LYS A 9 -4.25 29.69 23.00
CA LYS A 9 -4.73 28.44 22.42
C LYS A 9 -5.34 28.81 21.07
N ARG A 10 -4.53 28.77 20.01
CA ARG A 10 -5.04 28.70 18.64
C ARG A 10 -5.81 27.40 18.53
N CYS A 11 -7.12 27.45 18.72
CA CYS A 11 -8.01 26.42 18.19
C CYS A 11 -7.82 26.44 16.67
N ALA A 12 -6.92 25.60 16.16
CA ALA A 12 -6.81 25.37 14.73
C ALA A 12 -8.14 24.74 14.30
N MET A 13 -8.95 25.50 13.59
CA MET A 13 -10.17 24.99 12.98
C MET A 13 -9.73 24.00 11.91
N LEU A 14 -9.86 22.70 12.22
CA LEU A 14 -9.54 21.63 11.28
C LEU A 14 -10.36 21.84 10.01
N SER A 15 -9.68 21.96 8.88
CA SER A 15 -10.34 21.99 7.59
C SER A 15 -10.99 20.62 7.36
N PRO A 16 -12.13 20.52 6.67
CA PRO A 16 -12.65 19.24 6.19
C PRO A 16 -11.59 18.39 5.47
N TYR A 17 -10.61 19.06 4.84
CA TYR A 17 -9.45 18.42 4.22
C TYR A 17 -8.62 17.58 5.20
N ASP A 18 -8.33 18.10 6.41
CA ASP A 18 -7.50 17.43 7.41
C ASP A 18 -8.17 16.14 7.91
N TRP A 19 -9.51 16.16 8.00
CA TRP A 19 -10.31 15.00 8.38
C TRP A 19 -10.30 13.90 7.31
N VAL A 20 -10.54 14.27 6.05
CA VAL A 20 -10.49 13.32 4.92
C VAL A 20 -9.10 12.71 4.79
N TYR A 21 -8.06 13.53 4.92
CA TYR A 21 -6.67 13.08 4.82
C TYR A 21 -6.32 12.10 5.95
N GLY A 22 -6.74 12.40 7.19
CA GLY A 22 -6.56 11.50 8.34
C GLY A 22 -7.21 10.13 8.14
N ILE A 23 -8.44 10.10 7.62
CA ILE A 23 -9.15 8.84 7.35
C ILE A 23 -8.46 8.06 6.23
N ALA A 24 -8.07 8.72 5.15
CA ALA A 24 -7.39 8.07 4.03
C ALA A 24 -6.13 7.32 4.47
N ILE A 25 -5.37 7.89 5.41
CA ILE A 25 -4.14 7.27 5.95
C ILE A 25 -4.47 6.07 6.83
N LEU A 26 -5.48 6.18 7.69
CA LEU A 26 -5.91 5.06 8.52
C LEU A 26 -6.40 3.90 7.65
N THR A 27 -7.14 4.19 6.58
CA THR A 27 -7.59 3.17 5.62
C THR A 27 -6.41 2.56 4.84
N ALA A 28 -5.44 3.38 4.44
CA ALA A 28 -4.21 2.95 3.78
C ALA A 28 -3.44 1.92 4.63
N VAL A 29 -3.23 2.23 5.91
CA VAL A 29 -2.56 1.32 6.85
C VAL A 29 -3.36 0.02 7.02
N MET A 30 -4.69 0.09 7.15
CA MET A 30 -5.53 -1.12 7.22
C MET A 30 -5.46 -1.97 5.93
N LEU A 31 -5.48 -1.32 4.77
CA LEU A 31 -5.35 -2.00 3.47
C LEU A 31 -4.00 -2.69 3.34
N SER A 32 -2.92 -2.06 3.81
CA SER A 32 -1.58 -2.67 3.83
C SER A 32 -1.54 -3.96 4.66
N PHE A 33 -2.23 -3.96 5.81
CA PHE A 33 -2.30 -5.13 6.68
C PHE A 33 -3.06 -6.29 6.01
N ILE A 34 -4.21 -6.00 5.40
CA ILE A 34 -5.00 -7.00 4.66
C ILE A 34 -4.21 -7.52 3.45
N ALA A 35 -3.54 -6.63 2.70
CA ALA A 35 -2.71 -7.02 1.57
C ALA A 35 -1.56 -7.94 1.98
N GLY A 36 -0.92 -7.68 3.13
CA GLY A 36 0.08 -8.56 3.72
C GLY A 36 -0.47 -9.94 4.07
N LEU A 37 -1.65 -10.01 4.69
CA LEU A 37 -2.32 -11.30 4.99
C LEU A 37 -2.66 -12.06 3.71
N LEU A 38 -3.16 -11.38 2.68
CA LEU A 38 -3.44 -11.97 1.38
C LEU A 38 -2.16 -12.52 0.76
N ALA A 39 -1.06 -11.76 0.78
CA ALA A 39 0.23 -12.18 0.24
C ALA A 39 0.74 -13.46 0.94
N LEU A 40 0.66 -13.52 2.27
CA LEU A 40 1.06 -14.69 3.05
C LEU A 40 0.20 -15.92 2.74
N SER A 41 -1.13 -15.74 2.66
CA SER A 41 -2.07 -16.81 2.33
C SER A 41 -1.83 -17.38 0.92
N LEU A 42 -1.59 -16.49 -0.05
CA LEU A 42 -1.28 -16.83 -1.43
C LEU A 42 0.08 -17.52 -1.54
N PHE A 43 1.08 -17.08 -0.79
CA PHE A 43 2.41 -17.70 -0.79
C PHE A 43 2.35 -19.16 -0.31
N HIS A 44 1.58 -19.43 0.75
CA HIS A 44 1.37 -20.79 1.24
C HIS A 44 0.69 -21.68 0.19
N LYS A 45 -0.37 -21.18 -0.45
CA LYS A 45 -1.12 -21.91 -1.50
C LYS A 45 -0.32 -22.10 -2.79
N SER A 46 0.44 -21.07 -3.21
CA SER A 46 1.26 -21.08 -4.43
C SER A 46 2.42 -22.07 -4.33
N THR A 47 2.98 -22.25 -3.12
CA THR A 47 4.06 -23.22 -2.88
C THR A 47 3.57 -24.67 -3.00
N GLN A 48 2.33 -24.96 -2.59
CA GLN A 48 1.78 -26.32 -2.61
C GLN A 48 1.29 -26.78 -3.99
N ARG A 49 0.97 -25.87 -4.91
CA ARG A 49 0.37 -26.23 -6.20
C ARG A 49 1.11 -25.58 -7.36
N ARG A 50 1.77 -26.40 -8.19
CA ARG A 50 2.54 -25.96 -9.37
C ARG A 50 1.73 -25.12 -10.37
N HIS A 51 0.43 -25.41 -10.53
CA HIS A 51 -0.51 -24.65 -11.38
C HIS A 51 -0.85 -23.24 -10.82
N LEU A 52 -0.58 -22.98 -9.54
CA LEU A 52 -0.75 -21.66 -8.91
C LEU A 52 0.54 -20.82 -8.96
N SER A 53 1.57 -21.28 -9.68
CA SER A 53 2.78 -20.48 -9.99
C SER A 53 2.45 -19.17 -10.73
N ALA A 54 1.31 -19.14 -11.45
CA ALA A 54 0.77 -17.94 -12.10
C ALA A 54 0.56 -16.76 -11.13
N TRP A 55 0.39 -17.03 -9.83
CA TRP A 55 0.12 -16.02 -8.80
C TRP A 55 1.37 -15.43 -8.16
N ARG A 56 2.57 -15.92 -8.53
CA ARG A 56 3.85 -15.37 -8.05
C ARG A 56 4.00 -13.86 -8.31
N PRO A 57 3.68 -13.32 -9.51
CA PRO A 57 3.74 -11.88 -9.74
C PRO A 57 2.76 -11.12 -8.84
N LEU A 58 1.59 -11.68 -8.53
CA LEU A 58 0.62 -11.05 -7.63
C LEU A 58 1.17 -10.94 -6.21
N ILE A 59 1.90 -11.94 -5.71
CA ILE A 59 2.53 -11.88 -4.39
C ILE A 59 3.54 -10.73 -4.34
N PHE A 60 4.36 -10.57 -5.38
CA PHE A 60 5.28 -9.43 -5.47
C PHE A 60 4.54 -8.09 -5.49
N ALA A 61 3.43 -7.99 -6.24
CA ALA A 61 2.59 -6.80 -6.26
C ALA A 61 2.04 -6.47 -4.87
N LEU A 62 1.52 -7.46 -4.14
CA LEU A 62 0.95 -7.27 -2.79
C LEU A 62 2.01 -6.86 -1.76
N VAL A 63 3.22 -7.41 -1.86
CA VAL A 63 4.34 -7.03 -0.98
C VAL A 63 4.78 -5.60 -1.26
N LEU A 64 4.93 -5.22 -2.54
CA LEU A 64 5.26 -3.85 -2.92
C LEU A 64 4.17 -2.86 -2.50
N PHE A 65 2.90 -3.23 -2.66
CA PHE A 65 1.75 -2.44 -2.22
C PHE A 65 1.77 -2.23 -0.70
N THR A 66 2.02 -3.28 0.07
CA THR A 66 2.17 -3.17 1.53
C THR A 66 3.30 -2.21 1.90
N ALA A 67 4.45 -2.29 1.22
CA ALA A 67 5.55 -1.37 1.46
C ALA A 67 5.20 0.09 1.07
N GLU A 68 4.53 0.30 -0.05
CA GLU A 68 4.07 1.62 -0.50
C GLU A 68 3.17 2.29 0.54
N GLU A 69 2.18 1.57 1.06
CA GLU A 69 1.24 2.09 2.06
C GLU A 69 1.96 2.47 3.37
N VAL A 70 2.96 1.68 3.79
CA VAL A 70 3.81 2.03 4.95
C VAL A 70 4.61 3.31 4.68
N PHE A 71 5.22 3.44 3.50
CA PHE A 71 5.92 4.67 3.12
C PHE A 71 4.98 5.87 2.99
N GLY A 72 3.75 5.66 2.49
CA GLY A 72 2.69 6.65 2.42
C GLY A 72 2.33 7.17 3.81
N ALA A 73 2.13 6.26 4.78
CA ALA A 73 1.89 6.62 6.17
C ALA A 73 3.08 7.40 6.78
N LEU A 74 4.32 6.92 6.59
CA LEU A 74 5.53 7.59 7.10
C LEU A 74 5.73 9.01 6.51
N LYS A 75 5.35 9.21 5.25
CA LYS A 75 5.36 10.52 4.61
C LYS A 75 4.41 11.49 5.29
N VAL A 76 3.21 11.05 5.68
CA VAL A 76 2.26 11.95 6.35
C VAL A 76 2.69 12.29 7.77
N PHE A 77 3.26 11.34 8.51
CA PHE A 77 3.82 11.64 9.83
C PHE A 77 5.10 12.49 9.78
N GLY A 78 5.58 12.86 8.59
CA GLY A 78 6.76 13.71 8.42
C GLY A 78 8.07 13.02 8.76
N VAL A 79 8.07 11.69 8.89
CA VAL A 79 9.27 10.90 9.24
C VAL A 79 10.18 10.71 8.03
N TRP A 80 9.59 10.57 6.83
CA TRP A 80 10.36 10.34 5.60
C TRP A 80 9.61 10.89 4.37
N SER A 81 10.23 11.76 3.57
CA SER A 81 9.62 12.27 2.33
C SER A 81 10.53 12.06 1.12
N THR A 82 10.16 11.11 0.26
CA THR A 82 10.82 10.89 -1.04
C THR A 82 9.78 10.95 -2.16
N PRO A 83 9.61 12.10 -2.85
CA PRO A 83 8.57 12.28 -3.86
C PRO A 83 8.68 11.31 -5.05
N TRP A 84 9.90 10.90 -5.39
CA TRP A 84 10.13 10.00 -6.52
C TRP A 84 9.64 8.58 -6.23
N LEU A 85 9.75 8.14 -4.97
CA LEU A 85 9.42 6.79 -4.55
C LEU A 85 7.91 6.51 -4.65
N THR A 86 7.07 7.53 -4.41
CA THR A 86 5.61 7.45 -4.52
C THR A 86 5.08 7.33 -5.95
N HIS A 87 5.93 7.46 -6.97
CA HIS A 87 5.54 7.25 -8.37
C HIS A 87 6.13 5.97 -8.95
N VAL A 88 7.32 5.60 -8.48
CA VAL A 88 8.08 4.47 -9.02
C VAL A 88 7.54 3.14 -8.50
N ILE A 89 7.27 3.04 -7.20
CA ILE A 89 6.71 1.82 -6.61
C ILE A 89 5.35 1.44 -7.24
N PRO A 90 4.37 2.35 -7.36
CA PRO A 90 3.09 2.00 -7.98
C PRO A 90 3.22 1.61 -9.47
N SER A 91 4.20 2.16 -10.18
CA SER A 91 4.50 1.73 -11.56
C SER A 91 4.95 0.27 -11.62
N PHE A 92 5.82 -0.16 -10.69
CA PHE A 92 6.23 -1.56 -10.59
C PHE A 92 5.08 -2.48 -10.17
N ILE A 93 4.24 -2.05 -9.20
CA ILE A 93 3.05 -2.80 -8.79
C ILE A 93 2.16 -3.05 -10.01
N LEU A 94 1.89 -2.02 -10.82
CA LEU A 94 1.09 -2.16 -12.03
C LEU A 94 1.68 -3.18 -13.01
N ILE A 95 2.99 -3.15 -13.24
CA ILE A 95 3.68 -4.14 -14.09
C ILE A 95 3.48 -5.56 -13.56
N PHE A 96 3.65 -5.77 -12.25
CA PHE A 96 3.45 -7.08 -11.63
C PHE A 96 1.99 -7.55 -11.69
N LEU A 97 1.02 -6.63 -11.57
CA LEU A 97 -0.40 -6.94 -11.73
C LEU A 97 -0.74 -7.34 -13.17
N ILE A 98 -0.20 -6.63 -14.17
CA ILE A 98 -0.35 -7.00 -15.58
C ILE A 98 0.25 -8.38 -15.84
N ALA A 99 1.46 -8.65 -15.34
CA ALA A 99 2.09 -9.96 -15.47
C ALA A 99 1.30 -11.08 -14.78
N ALA A 100 0.70 -10.81 -13.63
CA ALA A 100 -0.19 -11.76 -12.95
C ALA A 100 -1.44 -12.06 -13.80
N LEU A 101 -2.07 -11.03 -14.36
CA LEU A 101 -3.24 -11.14 -15.23
C LEU A 101 -2.94 -11.94 -16.49
N VAL A 102 -1.85 -11.63 -17.19
CA VAL A 102 -1.42 -12.36 -18.40
C VAL A 102 -1.21 -13.84 -18.06
N ARG A 103 -0.48 -14.15 -16.99
CA ARG A 103 -0.27 -15.55 -16.58
C ARG A 103 -1.55 -16.26 -16.16
N GLN A 104 -2.49 -15.55 -15.54
CA GLN A 104 -3.78 -16.13 -15.19
C GLN A 104 -4.60 -16.47 -16.44
N ILE A 105 -4.61 -15.57 -17.45
CA ILE A 105 -5.27 -15.80 -18.73
C ILE A 105 -4.66 -17.00 -19.46
N ASP A 106 -3.33 -17.08 -19.52
CA ASP A 106 -2.62 -18.19 -20.19
C ASP A 106 -2.91 -19.54 -19.49
N ALA A 107 -2.94 -19.55 -18.15
CA ALA A 107 -3.28 -20.72 -17.37
C ALA A 107 -4.75 -21.15 -17.57
N THR A 108 -5.69 -20.21 -17.67
CA THR A 108 -7.12 -20.52 -17.93
C THR A 108 -7.35 -20.98 -19.37
N ARG A 109 -6.57 -20.49 -20.34
CA ARG A 109 -6.62 -20.92 -21.74
C ARG A 109 -6.00 -22.29 -22.00
N GLY A 110 -5.31 -22.88 -21.01
CA GLY A 110 -4.62 -24.15 -21.17
C GLY A 110 -3.36 -24.06 -22.03
N CYS A 111 -2.86 -22.86 -22.32
CA CYS A 111 -1.62 -22.65 -23.10
C CYS A 111 -0.35 -22.82 -22.26
N ALA A 112 -0.49 -22.97 -20.94
CA ALA A 112 0.61 -23.25 -20.02
C ALA A 112 0.78 -24.77 -19.83
N GLU A 113 1.35 -25.42 -20.85
CA GLU A 113 1.98 -26.75 -20.71
C GLU A 113 3.45 -26.60 -20.30
#